data_AF-A0A422MPI5-F1
#
_entry.id   AF-A0A422MPI5-F1
#
_cell.length_a   1.000
_cell.length_b   1.000
_cell.length_c   1.000
_cell.angle_alpha   90.00
_cell.angle_beta   90.00
_cell.angle_gamma   90.00
#
_symmetry.space_group_name_H-M   'P 1'
#
loop_
_entity.id
_entity.type
_entity.pdbx_description
1 polymer ?
#
loop_
_entity_poly.entity_id
_entity_poly.type
_entity_poly.pdbx_seq_one_letter_code
_entity_poly.pdbx_strand_id
1 'polypeptide(L)'
;MSHVTADLEYFKCDMCGVYLHKDIFCDHRRECKGLDSTELKKSECRQIEMELDQETRRRLASRAVDGATLVPVELAERQQQARVRRTVADSYQAEVDKALQQQLAPDKMESLAAFLRE
;
A
#
# COMPACT_ATOMS: atom_id res chain seq x y z
N MET A 1 31.81 56.53 -3.67
CA MET A 1 31.27 55.17 -3.57
C MET A 1 30.62 55.07 -2.20
N SER A 2 29.31 55.32 -2.11
CA SER A 2 28.57 55.23 -0.85
C SER A 2 28.49 53.76 -0.45
N HIS A 3 29.13 53.40 0.65
CA HIS A 3 28.92 52.11 1.29
C HIS A 3 27.43 51.99 1.62
N VAL A 4 26.72 51.13 0.89
CA VAL A 4 25.36 50.72 1.22
C VAL A 4 25.48 49.86 2.46
N THR A 5 25.40 50.48 3.65
CA THR A 5 25.03 49.77 4.87
C THR A 5 23.55 49.43 4.71
N ALA A 6 23.26 48.30 4.07
CA ALA A 6 21.94 47.71 4.20
C ALA A 6 21.76 47.45 5.70
N ASP A 7 20.80 48.14 6.32
CA ASP A 7 20.46 47.93 7.71
C ASP A 7 20.10 46.45 7.87
N LEU A 8 21.02 45.67 8.43
CA LEU A 8 20.84 44.23 8.64
C LEU A 8 19.84 44.07 9.79
N GLU A 9 18.55 44.17 9.48
CA GLU A 9 17.46 43.89 10.41
C GLU A 9 17.45 42.38 10.70
N TYR A 10 18.10 42.00 11.80
CA TYR A 10 18.03 40.65 12.34
C TYR A 10 16.87 40.52 13.32
N PHE A 11 16.06 39.49 13.14
CA PHE A 11 14.96 39.11 14.02
C PHE A 11 15.30 37.82 14.75
N LYS A 12 15.03 37.78 16.06
CA LYS A 12 15.17 36.56 16.86
C LYS A 12 13.89 35.73 16.73
N CYS A 13 14.03 34.44 16.42
CA CYS A 13 12.89 33.53 16.45
C CYS A 13 12.58 33.12 17.90
N ASP A 14 11.35 33.35 18.36
CA ASP A 14 10.95 33.01 19.73
C ASP A 14 10.92 31.50 20.00
N MET A 15 10.78 30.68 18.95
CA MET A 15 10.65 29.22 19.05
C MET A 15 12.01 28.53 19.21
N CYS A 16 13.03 28.99 18.48
CA CYS A 16 14.35 28.36 18.46
C CYS A 16 15.49 29.26 18.98
N GLY A 17 15.21 30.53 19.27
CA GLY A 17 16.18 31.49 19.79
C GLY A 17 17.22 31.99 18.78
N VAL A 18 17.17 31.56 17.52
CA VAL A 18 18.15 31.91 16.48
C VAL A 18 17.85 33.30 15.89
N TYR A 19 18.90 34.08 15.63
CA TYR A 19 18.82 35.36 14.91
C TYR A 19 18.91 35.14 13.41
N LEU A 20 17.96 35.71 12.68
CA LEU A 20 17.76 35.50 11.25
C LEU A 20 17.55 36.84 10.56
N HIS A 21 18.06 36.99 9.34
CA HIS A 21 17.80 38.18 8.54
C HIS A 21 16.30 38.26 8.17
N LYS A 22 15.79 39.47 7.99
CA LYS A 22 14.40 39.75 7.58
C LYS A 22 13.89 38.85 6.44
N ASP A 23 14.74 38.65 5.43
CA ASP A 23 14.37 37.90 4.21
C ASP A 23 14.06 36.42 4.47
N ILE A 24 14.69 35.82 5.48
CA ILE A 24 14.53 34.40 5.82
C ILE A 24 13.70 34.19 7.09
N PHE A 25 13.48 35.25 7.88
CA PHE A 25 12.78 35.14 9.16
C PHE A 25 11.34 34.68 9.00
N CYS A 26 10.61 35.23 8.02
CA CYS A 26 9.21 34.87 7.78
C CYS A 26 9.06 33.39 7.40
N ASP A 27 9.92 32.89 6.51
CA ASP A 27 9.90 31.49 6.06
C ASP A 27 10.32 30.55 7.19
N HIS A 28 11.40 30.89 7.89
CA HIS A 28 11.82 30.15 9.07
C HIS A 28 10.71 30.08 10.12
N ARG A 29 10.09 31.20 10.48
CA ARG A 29 9.04 31.24 11.51
C ARG A 29 7.81 30.39 11.14
N ARG A 30 7.49 30.25 9.85
CA ARG A 30 6.40 29.38 9.38
C ARG A 30 6.73 27.89 9.50
N GLU A 31 8.00 27.53 9.40
CA GLU A 31 8.45 26.13 9.43
C GLU A 31 9.04 25.71 10.78
N CYS A 32 9.43 26.66 11.63
CA CYS A 32 10.11 26.39 12.89
C CYS A 32 9.18 25.69 13.88
N LYS A 33 9.63 24.54 14.38
CA LYS A 33 8.90 23.71 15.34
C LYS A 33 9.37 23.87 16.79
N GLY A 34 10.49 24.57 17.02
CA GLY A 34 11.15 24.70 18.32
C GLY A 34 12.39 23.81 18.44
N LEU A 35 13.20 24.02 19.49
CA LEU A 35 14.48 23.32 19.70
C LEU A 35 14.31 21.82 19.97
N ASP A 36 13.30 21.46 20.77
CA ASP A 36 13.07 20.08 21.22
C ASP A 36 11.92 19.40 20.47
N SER A 37 11.55 19.93 19.30
CA SER A 37 10.46 19.32 18.53
C SER A 37 10.90 18.02 17.87
N THR A 38 10.07 16.99 18.02
CA THR A 38 10.18 15.73 17.27
C THR A 38 9.44 15.78 15.93
N GLU A 39 8.79 16.90 15.60
CA GLU A 39 8.06 17.07 14.35
C GLU A 39 9.00 17.49 13.22
N LEU A 40 8.83 16.87 12.06
CA LEU A 40 9.51 17.26 10.83
C LEU A 40 8.96 18.60 10.32
N LYS A 41 9.85 19.38 9.70
CA LYS A 41 9.46 20.58 8.97
C LYS A 41 8.75 20.20 7.68
N LYS A 42 7.90 21.10 7.19
CA LYS A 42 7.19 20.90 5.92
C LYS A 42 8.15 20.76 4.74
N SER A 43 9.24 21.50 4.75
CA SER A 43 10.32 21.40 3.76
C SER A 43 11.00 20.02 3.78
N GLU A 44 11.29 19.50 4.97
CA GLU A 44 11.86 18.16 5.17
C GLU A 44 10.90 17.06 4.69
N CYS A 45 9.61 17.15 5.01
CA CYS A 45 8.60 16.22 4.50
C CYS A 45 8.56 16.19 2.97
N ARG A 46 8.56 17.37 2.33
CA ARG A 46 8.57 17.47 0.86
C ARG A 46 9.84 16.89 0.25
N GLN A 47 10.98 17.04 0.92
CA GLN A 47 12.23 16.44 0.47
C GLN A 47 12.17 14.92 0.53
N ILE A 48 11.65 14.36 1.63
CA ILE A 48 11.45 12.92 1.78
C ILE A 48 10.47 12.40 0.70
N GLU A 49 9.35 13.09 0.47
CA GLU A 49 8.39 12.74 -0.59
C GLU A 49 9.07 12.70 -1.97
N MET A 50 9.87 13.71 -2.31
CA MET A 50 10.57 13.77 -3.58
C MET A 50 11.59 12.63 -3.74
N GLU A 51 12.34 12.30 -2.69
CA GLU A 51 13.30 11.20 -2.69
C GLU A 51 12.60 9.84 -2.83
N LEU A 52 11.48 9.64 -2.14
CA LEU A 52 10.65 8.44 -2.27
C LEU A 52 10.08 8.29 -3.68
N ASP A 53 9.60 9.38 -4.28
CA ASP A 53 9.11 9.38 -5.65
C ASP A 53 10.23 9.03 -6.65
N GLN A 54 11.42 9.59 -6.46
CA GLN A 54 12.57 9.30 -7.31
C GLN A 54 12.99 7.83 -7.19
N GLU A 55 13.07 7.29 -5.98
CA GLU A 55 13.40 5.89 -5.73
C GLU A 55 12.32 4.94 -6.30
N THR A 56 11.05 5.30 -6.16
CA THR A 56 9.94 4.54 -6.76
C THR A 56 10.07 4.50 -8.28
N ARG A 57 10.36 5.64 -8.93
CA ARG A 57 10.62 5.69 -10.38
C ARG A 57 11.83 4.84 -10.77
N ARG A 58 12.91 4.87 -10.00
CA ARG A 58 14.10 4.04 -10.23
C ARG A 58 13.77 2.55 -10.15
N ARG A 59 13.03 2.13 -9.13
CA ARG A 59 12.60 0.73 -8.96
C ARG A 59 11.67 0.25 -10.08
N LEU A 60 10.78 1.11 -10.54
CA LEU A 60 9.93 0.80 -11.70
C LEU A 60 10.74 0.68 -12.98
N ALA A 61 11.70 1.59 -13.20
CA ALA A 61 12.60 1.54 -14.34
C ALA A 61 13.49 0.29 -14.32
N SER A 62 14.05 -0.10 -13.16
CA SER A 62 14.88 -1.30 -13.03
C SER A 62 14.06 -2.58 -13.24
N ARG A 63 12.84 -2.65 -12.71
CA ARG A 63 11.93 -3.80 -12.95
C ARG A 63 11.50 -3.93 -14.41
N ALA A 64 11.35 -2.81 -15.12
CA ALA A 64 11.08 -2.82 -16.56
C ALA A 64 12.26 -3.37 -17.37
N VAL A 65 13.49 -3.12 -16.93
CA VAL A 65 14.72 -3.66 -17.54
C VAL A 65 14.87 -5.17 -17.27
N ASP A 66 14.50 -5.64 -16.08
CA ASP A 66 14.54 -7.06 -15.72
C ASP A 66 13.41 -7.92 -16.34
N GLY A 67 12.57 -7.34 -17.21
CA GLY A 67 11.47 -8.04 -17.87
C GLY A 67 10.36 -8.51 -16.92
N ALA A 68 10.37 -8.07 -15.66
CA ALA A 68 9.36 -8.42 -14.69
C ALA A 68 8.04 -7.74 -15.07
N THR A 69 7.09 -8.52 -15.60
CA THR A 69 5.75 -8.03 -15.90
C THR A 69 5.08 -7.58 -14.60
N LEU A 70 4.93 -6.27 -14.43
CA LEU A 70 4.18 -5.69 -13.32
C LEU A 70 2.71 -6.07 -13.49
N VAL A 71 2.28 -7.14 -12.81
CA VAL A 71 0.87 -7.51 -12.75
C VAL A 71 0.17 -6.47 -11.86
N PRO A 72 -0.82 -5.72 -12.36
CA PRO A 72 -1.58 -4.80 -11.53
C PRO A 72 -2.18 -5.52 -10.33
N VAL A 73 -2.14 -4.89 -9.15
CA VAL A 73 -2.61 -5.47 -7.89
C VAL A 73 -4.05 -5.98 -8.02
N GLU A 74 -4.90 -5.21 -8.69
CA GLU A 74 -6.30 -5.57 -8.99
C GLU A 74 -6.43 -6.88 -9.77
N LEU A 75 -5.51 -7.15 -10.69
CA LEU A 75 -5.49 -8.36 -11.51
C LEU A 75 -5.01 -9.56 -10.66
N ALA A 76 -4.01 -9.35 -9.80
CA ALA A 76 -3.55 -10.36 -8.84
C ALA A 76 -4.65 -10.72 -7.83
N GLU A 77 -5.37 -9.73 -7.31
CA GLU A 77 -6.51 -9.92 -6.41
C GLU A 77 -7.66 -10.68 -7.09
N ARG A 78 -7.99 -10.34 -8.34
CA ARG A 78 -8.99 -11.09 -9.12
C ARG A 78 -8.59 -12.55 -9.33
N GLN A 79 -7.32 -12.82 -9.61
CA GLN A 79 -6.82 -14.19 -9.73
C GLN A 79 -6.90 -14.95 -8.40
N GLN A 80 -6.58 -14.30 -7.29
CA GLN A 80 -6.72 -14.88 -5.96
C GLN A 80 -8.19 -15.20 -5.63
N GLN A 81 -9.10 -14.27 -5.89
CA GLN A 81 -10.55 -14.50 -5.73
C GLN A 81 -11.04 -15.66 -6.60
N ALA A 82 -10.57 -15.77 -7.85
CA ALA A 82 -10.93 -16.87 -8.74
C ALA A 82 -10.44 -18.23 -8.19
N ARG A 83 -9.24 -18.29 -7.59
CA ARG A 83 -8.73 -19.50 -6.93
C ARG A 83 -9.62 -19.90 -5.75
N VAL A 84 -9.94 -18.94 -4.88
CA VAL A 84 -10.82 -19.20 -3.72
C VAL A 84 -12.18 -19.72 -4.17
N ARG A 85 -12.79 -19.11 -5.19
CA ARG A 85 -14.08 -19.57 -5.74
C ARG A 85 -14.01 -21.00 -6.27
N ARG A 86 -12.93 -21.38 -6.95
CA ARG A 86 -12.74 -22.76 -7.41
C ARG A 86 -12.64 -23.73 -6.24
N THR A 87 -11.79 -23.43 -5.25
CA THR A 87 -11.64 -24.29 -4.07
C THR A 87 -12.96 -24.49 -3.32
N VAL A 88 -13.75 -23.42 -3.17
CA VAL A 88 -15.07 -23.51 -2.54
C VAL A 88 -16.03 -24.38 -3.38
N ALA A 89 -16.08 -24.16 -4.70
CA ALA A 89 -16.92 -24.96 -5.59
C ALA A 89 -16.52 -26.44 -5.58
N ASP A 90 -15.22 -26.74 -5.63
CA ASP A 90 -14.69 -28.11 -5.60
C ASP A 90 -15.05 -28.81 -4.27
N SER A 91 -14.95 -28.09 -3.15
CA SER A 91 -15.33 -28.64 -1.84
C SER A 91 -16.82 -28.96 -1.75
N TYR A 92 -17.68 -28.07 -2.26
CA TYR A 92 -19.12 -28.29 -2.29
C TYR A 92 -19.49 -29.47 -3.19
N GLN A 93 -18.89 -29.55 -4.37
CA GLN A 93 -19.14 -30.66 -5.30
C GLN A 93 -18.73 -32.00 -4.68
N ALA A 94 -17.59 -32.05 -3.98
CA ALA A 94 -17.14 -33.27 -3.30
C ALA A 94 -18.11 -33.73 -2.20
N GLU A 95 -18.72 -32.80 -1.47
CA GLU A 95 -19.75 -33.13 -0.46
C GLU A 95 -21.03 -33.69 -1.11
N VAL A 96 -21.49 -33.08 -2.20
CA VAL A 96 -22.65 -33.55 -2.96
C VAL A 96 -22.40 -34.93 -3.57
N ASP A 97 -21.23 -35.14 -4.18
CA ASP A 97 -20.85 -36.41 -4.79
C ASP A 97 -20.77 -37.51 -3.73
N LYS A 98 -20.23 -37.20 -2.54
CA LYS A 98 -20.20 -38.13 -1.41
C LYS A 98 -21.60 -38.51 -0.94
N ALA A 99 -22.52 -37.55 -0.85
CA ALA A 99 -23.91 -37.81 -0.48
C ALA A 99 -24.61 -38.70 -1.53
N LEU A 100 -24.41 -38.42 -2.82
CA LEU A 100 -24.92 -39.24 -3.92
C LEU A 100 -24.37 -40.67 -3.87
N GLN A 101 -23.06 -40.84 -3.65
CA GLN A 101 -22.45 -42.17 -3.52
C GLN A 101 -23.02 -42.97 -2.34
N GLN A 102 -23.31 -42.32 -1.22
CA GLN A 102 -23.95 -42.98 -0.07
C GLN A 102 -25.41 -43.38 -0.33
N GLN A 103 -26.12 -42.65 -1.18
CA GLN A 103 -27.49 -42.99 -1.60
C GLN A 103 -27.48 -44.13 -2.63
N LEU A 104 -26.52 -44.10 -3.55
CA LEU A 104 -26.31 -45.10 -4.60
C LEU A 104 -25.45 -46.29 -4.14
N ALA A 105 -25.34 -46.51 -2.83
CA ALA A 105 -24.62 -47.65 -2.29
C ALA A 105 -25.19 -48.96 -2.89
N PRO A 106 -24.34 -49.92 -3.27
CA PRO A 106 -24.76 -51.13 -3.99
C PRO A 106 -25.85 -51.89 -3.23
N ASP A 107 -25.74 -52.00 -1.91
CA ASP A 107 -26.73 -52.65 -1.05
C ASP A 107 -28.13 -51.99 -1.14
N LYS A 108 -28.18 -50.66 -1.23
CA LYS A 108 -29.45 -49.91 -1.38
C LYS A 108 -30.01 -50.10 -2.79
N MET A 109 -29.16 -50.06 -3.80
CA MET A 109 -29.53 -50.29 -5.20
C MET A 109 -30.05 -51.71 -5.43
N GLU A 110 -29.43 -52.72 -4.83
CA GLU A 110 -29.89 -54.11 -4.88
C GLU A 110 -31.24 -54.28 -4.19
N SER A 111 -31.45 -53.65 -3.03
CA SER A 111 -32.75 -53.65 -2.33
C SER A 111 -33.87 -52.99 -3.15
N LEU A 112 -33.56 -51.89 -3.84
CA LEU A 112 -34.48 -51.20 -4.74
C LEU A 112 -34.81 -52.05 -5.99
N ALA A 113 -33.80 -52.71 -6.55
CA ALA A 113 -33.97 -53.61 -7.69
C ALA A 113 -34.73 -54.90 -7.33
N ALA A 114 -34.67 -55.34 -6.06
CA ALA A 114 -35.51 -56.43 -5.56
C ALA A 114 -36.97 -55.97 -5.41
N PHE A 115 -37.20 -54.80 -4.82
CA PHE A 115 -38.55 -54.23 -4.68
C PHE A 115 -39.26 -54.00 -6.03
N LEU A 116 -38.55 -53.56 -7.07
CA LEU A 116 -39.12 -53.34 -8.40
C LEU A 116 -39.41 -54.63 -9.19
N ARG A 117 -38.95 -55.79 -8.71
CA ARG A 117 -39.17 -57.10 -9.35
C ARG A 117 -40.33 -57.89 -8.74
N GLU A 118 -40.87 -57.45 -7.61
CA GLU A 118 -42.14 -57.92 -7.03
C GLU A 118 -43.34 -57.19 -7.65
#